data_AF-A0A2W4NP87-F1
#
_entry.id   AF-A0A2W4NP87-F1
#
_cell.length_a   1.000
_cell.length_b   1.000
_cell.length_c   1.000
_cell.angle_alpha   90.00
_cell.angle_beta   90.00
_cell.angle_gamma   90.00
#
_symmetry.space_group_name_H-M   'P 1'
#
loop_
_entity.id
_entity.type
_entity.pdbx_description
1 polymer ?
#
loop_
_entity_poly.entity_id
_entity_poly.type
_entity_poly.pdbx_seq_one_letter_code
_entity_poly.pdbx_strand_id
1 'polypeptide(L)'
;MYALVRELHSKKQAEGIIASFEAVLRSNENEAERVNIAEHWRDFYRLRKYRRLMRRRRPTYQERMTPCSACGYPISHRHHLWDVATHGENMVTIQLCPNCHELQHLMYNALVRDSVYSQKLALHALKSPRVAPETAIKVLEWCRATIRYEADNGWIERFRTTDEWLDQRLGWSDYLKSHQLAASH
;
A
#
# COMPACT_ATOMS: atom_id res chain seq x y z
N MET A 1 -13.58 25.37 -15.74
CA MET A 1 -12.67 24.64 -16.66
C MET A 1 -11.22 25.09 -16.49
N TYR A 2 -10.88 26.38 -16.66
CA TYR A 2 -9.49 26.86 -16.59
C TYR A 2 -8.74 26.55 -15.29
N ALA A 3 -9.43 26.55 -14.14
CA ALA A 3 -8.85 26.10 -12.88
C ALA A 3 -8.38 24.64 -12.93
N LEU A 4 -9.17 23.73 -13.52
CA LEU A 4 -8.80 22.33 -13.70
C LEU A 4 -7.58 22.18 -14.62
N VAL A 5 -7.50 22.98 -15.69
CA VAL A 5 -6.35 22.98 -16.60
C VAL A 5 -5.07 23.41 -15.86
N ARG A 6 -5.15 24.51 -15.08
CA ARG A 6 -4.00 25.00 -14.28
C ARG A 6 -3.55 24.03 -13.20
N GLU A 7 -4.48 23.26 -12.62
CA GLU A 7 -4.15 22.22 -11.65
C GLU A 7 -3.45 21.01 -12.29
N LEU A 8 -3.81 20.68 -13.53
CA LEU A 8 -3.36 19.47 -14.23
C LEU A 8 -2.08 19.63 -15.03
N HIS A 9 -1.64 20.86 -15.29
CA HIS A 9 -0.53 21.17 -16.19
C HIS A 9 0.45 22.17 -15.57
N SER A 10 1.70 22.20 -16.06
CA SER A 10 2.65 23.26 -15.69
C SER A 10 2.14 24.63 -16.15
N LYS A 11 2.59 25.72 -15.51
CA LYS A 11 2.12 27.08 -15.80
C LYS A 11 2.13 27.40 -17.31
N LYS A 12 3.28 27.20 -17.97
CA LYS A 12 3.45 27.44 -19.42
C LYS A 12 2.48 26.63 -20.28
N GLN A 13 2.30 25.35 -19.94
CA GLN A 13 1.38 24.47 -20.68
C GLN A 13 -0.08 24.86 -20.46
N ALA A 14 -0.45 25.19 -19.21
CA ALA A 14 -1.80 25.58 -18.87
C ALA A 14 -2.23 26.87 -19.59
N GLU A 15 -1.33 27.86 -19.67
CA GLU A 15 -1.57 29.11 -20.40
C GLU A 15 -1.78 28.87 -21.89
N GLY A 16 -0.95 28.03 -22.52
CA GLY A 16 -1.11 27.68 -23.94
C GLY A 16 -2.46 26.98 -24.22
N ILE A 17 -2.83 26.01 -23.37
CA ILE A 17 -4.11 25.30 -23.48
C ILE A 17 -5.30 26.25 -23.32
N ILE A 18 -5.25 27.15 -22.32
CA ILE A 18 -6.32 28.14 -22.08
C ILE A 18 -6.46 29.09 -23.27
N ALA A 19 -5.34 29.58 -23.81
CA ALA A 19 -5.35 30.46 -24.99
C ALA A 19 -6.00 29.76 -26.20
N SER A 20 -5.70 28.48 -26.43
CA SER A 20 -6.35 27.70 -27.50
C SER A 20 -7.86 27.54 -27.28
N PHE A 21 -8.29 27.28 -26.03
CA PHE A 21 -9.72 27.21 -25.72
C PHE A 21 -10.43 28.54 -25.95
N GLU A 22 -9.83 29.64 -25.49
CA GLU A 22 -10.40 30.96 -25.71
C GLU A 22 -10.49 31.31 -27.19
N ALA A 23 -9.49 30.95 -28.00
CA ALA A 23 -9.54 31.15 -29.45
C ALA A 23 -10.70 30.37 -30.09
N VAL A 24 -10.87 29.09 -29.75
CA VAL A 24 -11.96 28.25 -30.27
C VAL A 24 -13.34 28.74 -29.81
N LEU A 25 -13.48 29.17 -28.56
CA LEU A 25 -14.74 29.70 -28.07
C LEU A 25 -15.07 31.05 -28.70
N ARG A 26 -14.08 31.90 -29.00
CA ARG A 26 -14.30 33.19 -29.70
C ARG A 26 -14.64 33.01 -31.17
N SER A 27 -14.12 31.98 -31.83
CA SER A 27 -14.41 31.71 -33.25
C SER A 27 -15.78 31.07 -33.50
N ASN A 28 -16.49 30.65 -32.45
CA ASN A 28 -17.83 30.09 -32.56
C ASN A 28 -18.87 31.18 -32.25
N GLU A 29 -19.66 31.58 -33.25
CA GLU A 29 -20.67 32.64 -33.10
C GLU A 29 -21.94 32.15 -32.39
N ASN A 30 -22.21 30.84 -32.42
CA ASN A 30 -23.37 30.23 -31.76
C ASN A 30 -23.14 30.07 -30.25
N GLU A 31 -23.98 30.72 -29.45
CA GLU A 31 -23.92 30.65 -27.99
C GLU A 31 -24.20 29.24 -27.43
N ALA A 32 -25.21 28.54 -27.94
CA ALA A 32 -25.54 27.19 -27.47
C ALA A 32 -24.39 26.21 -27.73
N GLU A 33 -23.73 26.36 -28.87
CA GLU A 33 -22.57 25.54 -29.23
C GLU A 33 -21.34 25.85 -28.37
N ARG A 34 -21.08 27.13 -28.06
CA ARG A 34 -20.03 27.53 -27.11
C ARG A 34 -20.25 26.91 -25.72
N VAL A 35 -21.49 26.89 -25.24
CA VAL A 35 -21.85 26.26 -23.96
C VAL A 35 -21.57 24.76 -24.00
N ASN A 36 -22.05 24.06 -25.04
CA ASN A 36 -21.82 22.62 -25.20
C ASN A 36 -20.33 22.26 -25.26
N ILE A 37 -19.52 23.01 -26.02
CA ILE A 37 -18.06 22.83 -26.09
C ILE A 37 -17.45 23.00 -24.69
N ALA A 38 -17.82 24.06 -23.97
CA ALA A 38 -17.28 24.33 -22.64
C ALA A 38 -17.66 23.27 -21.60
N GLU A 39 -18.87 22.68 -21.70
CA GLU A 39 -19.32 21.57 -20.85
C GLU A 39 -18.57 20.28 -21.16
N HIS A 40 -18.46 19.91 -22.43
CA HIS A 40 -17.72 18.74 -22.88
C HIS A 40 -16.28 18.74 -22.33
N TRP A 41 -15.56 19.85 -22.50
CA TRP A 41 -14.18 19.97 -22.02
C TRP A 41 -14.09 20.01 -20.50
N ARG A 42 -15.07 20.61 -19.81
CA ARG A 42 -15.13 20.58 -18.35
C ARG A 42 -15.21 19.15 -17.83
N ASP A 43 -16.05 18.31 -18.44
CA ASP A 43 -16.21 16.92 -18.03
C ASP A 43 -15.00 16.06 -18.41
N PHE A 44 -14.39 16.31 -19.57
CA PHE A 44 -13.11 15.71 -19.93
C PHE A 44 -12.02 15.98 -18.87
N TYR A 45 -11.85 17.23 -18.43
CA TYR A 45 -10.85 17.57 -17.42
C TYR A 45 -11.21 17.10 -16.01
N ARG A 46 -12.49 17.01 -15.66
CA ARG A 46 -12.95 16.35 -14.43
C ARG A 46 -12.56 14.88 -14.42
N LEU A 47 -12.85 14.15 -15.50
CA LEU A 47 -12.47 12.74 -15.64
C LEU A 47 -10.94 12.57 -15.60
N ARG A 48 -10.19 13.46 -16.25
CA ARG A 48 -8.73 13.45 -16.22
C ARG A 48 -8.19 13.68 -14.80
N LYS A 49 -8.76 14.62 -14.04
CA LYS A 49 -8.42 14.84 -12.63
C LYS A 49 -8.72 13.60 -11.80
N TYR A 50 -9.91 13.02 -11.94
CA TYR A 50 -10.28 11.78 -11.27
C TYR A 50 -9.27 10.66 -11.56
N ARG A 51 -8.94 10.40 -12.83
CA ARG A 51 -7.93 9.40 -13.21
C ARG A 51 -6.54 9.69 -12.64
N ARG A 52 -6.15 10.96 -12.52
CA ARG A 52 -4.87 11.35 -11.89
C ARG A 52 -4.89 11.10 -10.39
N LEU A 53 -5.98 11.42 -9.71
CA LEU A 53 -6.14 11.18 -8.27
C LEU A 53 -6.12 9.68 -7.96
N MET A 54 -6.72 8.86 -8.83
CA MET A 54 -6.69 7.40 -8.72
C MET A 54 -5.36 6.76 -9.13
N ARG A 55 -4.41 7.52 -9.69
CA ARG A 55 -3.07 7.00 -9.96
C ARG A 55 -2.23 7.06 -8.70
N ARG A 56 -1.65 5.93 -8.31
CA ARG A 56 -0.63 5.86 -7.26
C ARG A 56 0.47 6.90 -7.54
N ARG A 57 0.62 7.87 -6.65
CA ARG A 57 1.69 8.87 -6.78
C ARG A 57 3.05 8.22 -6.70
N ARG A 58 4.05 8.81 -7.37
CA ARG A 58 5.45 8.40 -7.21
C ARG A 58 5.87 8.64 -5.74
N PRO A 59 6.59 7.68 -5.11
CA PRO A 59 7.19 7.91 -3.79
C PRO A 59 8.19 9.08 -3.83
N THR A 60 8.23 9.88 -2.77
CA THR A 60 9.22 10.95 -2.60
C THR A 60 10.59 10.37 -2.25
N TYR A 61 11.64 11.19 -2.32
CA TYR A 61 12.98 10.79 -1.87
C TYR A 61 12.97 10.39 -0.39
N GLN A 62 12.38 11.22 0.48
CA GLN A 62 12.28 10.95 1.91
C GLN A 62 11.58 9.62 2.21
N GLU A 63 10.52 9.29 1.47
CA GLU A 63 9.81 8.02 1.64
C GLU A 63 10.62 6.80 1.22
N ARG A 64 11.54 6.95 0.25
CA ARG A 64 12.44 5.85 -0.16
C ARG A 64 13.64 5.69 0.75
N MET A 65 14.06 6.77 1.40
CA MET A 65 15.21 6.81 2.31
C MET A 65 14.81 6.68 3.78
N THR A 66 13.52 6.46 4.06
CA THR A 66 13.11 6.07 5.42
C THR A 66 13.58 4.64 5.68
N PRO A 67 14.21 4.35 6.83
CA PRO A 67 14.62 2.99 7.14
C PRO A 67 13.44 2.04 7.34
N CYS A 68 13.67 0.76 7.08
CA CYS A 68 12.72 -0.31 7.38
C CYS A 68 12.37 -0.33 8.87
N SER A 69 11.07 -0.27 9.18
CA SER A 69 10.55 -0.30 10.55
C SER A 69 10.85 -1.62 11.27
N ALA A 70 11.09 -2.70 10.51
CA ALA A 70 11.36 -4.03 11.06
C ALA A 70 12.84 -4.18 11.45
N CYS A 71 13.72 -4.05 10.45
CA CYS A 71 15.14 -4.40 10.56
C CYS A 71 16.10 -3.20 10.44
N GLY A 72 15.60 -1.98 10.21
CA GLY A 72 16.43 -0.78 10.09
C GLY A 72 17.16 -0.61 8.76
N TYR A 73 16.95 -1.48 7.76
CA TYR A 73 17.59 -1.33 6.45
C TYR A 73 17.27 0.04 5.83
N PRO A 74 18.26 0.84 5.35
CA PRO A 74 18.06 2.27 5.06
C PRO A 74 17.09 2.63 3.94
N ILE A 75 16.79 1.68 3.04
CA ILE A 75 15.92 1.90 1.89
C ILE A 75 14.70 1.00 2.01
N SER A 76 13.50 1.59 1.93
CA SER A 76 12.25 0.85 2.04
C SER A 76 11.20 1.34 1.06
N HIS A 77 10.10 0.58 1.02
CA HIS A 77 8.87 0.99 0.36
C HIS A 77 7.74 1.03 1.38
N ARG A 78 6.77 1.91 1.11
CA ARG A 78 5.52 1.94 1.85
C ARG A 78 4.77 0.63 1.64
N HIS A 79 4.43 0.01 2.76
CA HIS A 79 3.58 -1.17 2.84
C HIS A 79 2.29 -0.77 3.57
N HIS A 80 1.15 -1.10 2.99
CA HIS A 80 -0.15 -0.90 3.65
C HIS A 80 -0.37 -2.04 4.63
N LEU A 81 -0.57 -1.73 5.91
CA LEU A 81 -0.77 -2.77 6.92
C LEU A 81 -2.06 -3.53 6.69
N TRP A 82 -3.14 -2.79 6.48
CA TRP A 82 -4.42 -3.39 6.14
C TRP A 82 -4.49 -3.57 4.63
N ASP A 83 -5.00 -4.72 4.19
CA ASP A 83 -5.15 -5.07 2.78
C ASP A 83 -6.36 -4.35 2.16
N VAL A 84 -6.32 -3.02 2.26
CA VAL A 84 -7.39 -2.11 1.84
C VAL A 84 -7.34 -1.92 0.32
N ALA A 85 -6.35 -2.48 -0.38
CA ALA A 85 -6.48 -2.69 -1.83
C ALA A 85 -7.75 -3.50 -2.19
N THR A 86 -8.28 -4.30 -1.25
CA THR A 86 -9.57 -4.99 -1.37
C THR A 86 -10.78 -4.12 -0.95
N HIS A 87 -10.60 -2.99 -0.23
CA HIS A 87 -11.67 -2.23 0.44
C HIS A 87 -11.58 -0.67 0.41
N GLY A 88 -10.60 -0.03 -0.25
CA GLY A 88 -10.36 1.44 -0.25
C GLY A 88 -8.91 1.93 0.03
N GLU A 89 -8.66 3.24 0.03
CA GLU A 89 -7.37 3.79 0.48
C GLU A 89 -7.34 3.89 2.02
N ASN A 90 -6.22 3.53 2.66
CA ASN A 90 -6.01 3.73 4.10
C ASN A 90 -4.79 4.61 4.40
N MET A 91 -4.81 5.22 5.58
CA MET A 91 -3.72 6.07 6.06
C MET A 91 -2.61 5.29 6.77
N VAL A 92 -2.83 4.01 7.08
CA VAL A 92 -1.89 3.21 7.87
C VAL A 92 -0.92 2.48 6.95
N THR A 93 0.24 3.10 6.81
CA THR A 93 1.39 2.54 6.11
C THR A 93 2.58 2.42 7.04
N ILE A 94 3.36 1.36 6.86
CA ILE A 94 4.67 1.19 7.48
C ILE A 94 5.74 1.12 6.40
N GLN A 95 7.00 1.28 6.79
CA GLN A 95 8.13 1.24 5.87
C GLN A 95 8.81 -0.11 5.96
N LEU A 96 8.78 -0.89 4.89
CA LEU A 96 9.43 -2.21 4.83
C LEU A 96 10.44 -2.27 3.69
N CYS A 97 11.63 -2.81 3.96
CA CYS A 97 12.56 -3.19 2.90
C CYS A 97 12.00 -4.40 2.13
N PRO A 98 12.50 -4.70 0.92
CA PRO A 98 11.98 -5.80 0.10
C PRO A 98 11.91 -7.15 0.81
N ASN A 99 12.90 -7.47 1.65
CA ASN A 99 12.94 -8.74 2.37
C ASN A 99 11.89 -8.83 3.49
N CYS A 100 11.76 -7.78 4.31
CA CYS A 100 10.74 -7.74 5.37
C CYS A 100 9.33 -7.62 4.79
N HIS A 101 9.19 -6.93 3.65
CA HIS A 101 7.95 -6.86 2.90
C HIS A 101 7.51 -8.23 2.41
N GLU A 102 8.41 -8.98 1.78
CA GLU A 102 8.12 -10.34 1.33
C GLU A 102 7.83 -11.27 2.50
N LEU A 103 8.61 -11.20 3.58
CA LEU A 103 8.37 -12.02 4.77
C LEU A 103 6.98 -11.77 5.36
N GLN A 104 6.53 -10.51 5.40
CA GLN A 104 5.18 -10.16 5.83
C GLN A 104 4.12 -10.84 4.95
N HIS A 105 4.26 -10.78 3.62
CA HIS A 105 3.33 -11.44 2.70
C HIS A 105 3.32 -12.96 2.87
N LEU A 106 4.49 -13.57 3.02
CA LEU A 106 4.61 -15.02 3.21
C LEU A 106 3.91 -15.47 4.50
N MET A 107 4.14 -14.75 5.62
CA MET A 107 3.48 -15.04 6.90
C MET A 107 1.98 -14.82 6.82
N TYR A 108 1.54 -13.66 6.30
CA TYR A 108 0.12 -13.36 6.17
C TYR A 108 -0.61 -14.39 5.28
N ASN A 109 -0.05 -14.74 4.11
CA ASN A 109 -0.63 -15.74 3.22
C ASN A 109 -0.66 -17.15 3.85
N ALA A 110 0.33 -17.49 4.68
CA ALA A 110 0.30 -18.73 5.43
C ALA A 110 -0.82 -18.75 6.47
N LEU A 111 -1.10 -17.62 7.13
CA LEU A 111 -2.07 -17.49 8.23
C LEU A 111 -3.51 -17.26 7.75
N VAL A 112 -3.70 -16.55 6.64
CA VAL A 112 -5.03 -16.12 6.16
C VAL A 112 -5.45 -16.79 4.86
N ARG A 113 -4.53 -16.93 3.91
CA ARG A 113 -4.83 -17.51 2.58
C ARG A 113 -4.58 -19.02 2.52
N ASP A 114 -4.29 -19.63 3.67
CA ASP A 114 -3.96 -21.05 3.83
C ASP A 114 -2.86 -21.58 2.88
N SER A 115 -2.00 -20.68 2.38
CA SER A 115 -0.99 -21.01 1.37
C SER A 115 0.13 -21.87 1.94
N VAL A 116 0.12 -23.16 1.60
CA VAL A 116 1.17 -24.12 1.99
C VAL A 116 2.54 -23.73 1.45
N TYR A 117 2.59 -23.17 0.23
CA TYR A 117 3.84 -22.69 -0.36
C TYR A 117 4.43 -21.52 0.44
N SER A 118 3.59 -20.52 0.76
CA SER A 118 4.02 -19.37 1.57
C SER A 118 4.45 -19.80 2.97
N GLN A 119 3.71 -20.74 3.57
CA GLN A 119 4.05 -21.33 4.87
C GLN A 119 5.44 -21.97 4.85
N LYS A 120 5.75 -22.79 3.83
CA LYS A 120 7.07 -23.41 3.68
C LYS A 120 8.19 -22.38 3.60
N LEU A 121 7.99 -21.32 2.81
CA LEU A 121 8.98 -20.26 2.66
C LEU A 121 9.15 -19.42 3.94
N ALA A 122 8.05 -19.08 4.61
CA ALA A 122 8.09 -18.37 5.89
C ALA A 122 8.84 -19.18 6.96
N LEU A 123 8.54 -20.48 7.09
CA LEU A 123 9.25 -21.38 8.01
C LEU A 123 10.74 -21.51 7.68
N HIS A 124 11.10 -21.55 6.39
CA HIS A 124 12.50 -21.55 5.97
C HIS A 124 13.21 -20.24 6.35
N ALA A 125 12.57 -19.09 6.12
CA ALA A 125 13.10 -17.79 6.48
C ALA A 125 13.27 -17.64 8.00
N LEU A 126 12.30 -18.11 8.79
CA LEU A 126 12.35 -18.08 10.26
C LEU A 126 13.49 -18.93 10.83
N LYS A 127 13.85 -20.04 10.19
CA LYS A 127 15.00 -20.87 10.59
C LYS A 127 16.35 -20.29 10.15
N SER A 128 16.36 -19.25 9.34
CA SER A 128 17.59 -18.64 8.84
C SER A 128 18.23 -17.75 9.90
N PRO A 129 19.53 -17.89 10.21
CA PRO A 129 20.22 -16.99 11.15
C PRO A 129 20.38 -15.56 10.61
N ARG A 130 20.00 -15.32 9.34
CA ARG A 130 20.04 -13.99 8.71
C ARG A 130 18.82 -13.14 9.03
N VAL A 131 17.77 -13.72 9.61
CA VAL A 131 16.60 -12.97 10.07
C VAL A 131 16.72 -12.83 11.57
N ALA A 132 16.99 -11.61 12.03
CA ALA A 132 17.05 -11.34 13.47
C ALA A 132 15.68 -11.64 14.12
N PRO A 133 15.64 -12.27 15.30
CA PRO A 133 14.38 -12.65 15.95
C PRO A 133 13.43 -11.47 16.17
N GLU A 134 13.97 -10.31 16.52
CA GLU A 134 13.21 -9.08 16.73
C GLU A 134 12.56 -8.60 15.43
N THR A 135 13.21 -8.82 14.28
CA THR A 135 12.63 -8.52 12.97
C THR A 135 11.45 -9.44 12.67
N ALA A 136 11.59 -10.75 12.92
CA ALA A 136 10.51 -11.71 12.71
C ALA A 136 9.32 -11.42 13.63
N ILE A 137 9.56 -11.12 14.90
CA ILE A 137 8.53 -10.76 15.89
C ILE A 137 7.75 -9.52 15.42
N LYS A 138 8.45 -8.44 15.07
CA LYS A 138 7.79 -7.21 14.58
C LYS A 138 6.94 -7.46 13.32
N VAL A 139 7.46 -8.23 12.38
CA VAL A 139 6.71 -8.57 11.15
C VAL A 139 5.45 -9.34 11.48
N LEU A 140 5.53 -10.32 12.39
CA LEU A 140 4.37 -11.08 12.81
C LEU A 140 3.35 -10.22 13.57
N GLU A 141 3.79 -9.32 14.45
CA GLU A 141 2.88 -8.42 15.17
C GLU A 141 2.01 -7.60 14.22
N TRP A 142 2.59 -7.14 13.11
CA TRP A 142 1.83 -6.48 12.05
C TRP A 142 0.86 -7.42 11.35
N CYS A 143 1.26 -8.65 11.01
CA CYS A 143 0.33 -9.65 10.49
C CYS A 143 -0.83 -9.87 11.47
N ARG A 144 -0.57 -10.02 12.77
CA ARG A 144 -1.61 -10.19 13.79
C ARG A 144 -2.54 -8.99 13.88
N ALA A 145 -1.99 -7.77 13.82
CA ALA A 145 -2.80 -6.55 13.83
C ALA A 145 -3.75 -6.51 12.63
N THR A 146 -3.27 -6.88 11.44
CA THR A 146 -4.10 -6.98 10.22
C THR A 146 -5.16 -8.05 10.35
N ILE A 147 -4.80 -9.26 10.78
CA ILE A 147 -5.73 -10.38 10.95
C ILE A 147 -6.82 -10.04 11.98
N ARG A 148 -6.47 -9.41 13.10
CA ARG A 148 -7.45 -8.94 14.09
C ARG A 148 -8.42 -7.93 13.50
N TYR A 149 -7.89 -6.93 12.80
CA TYR A 149 -8.72 -5.94 12.12
C TYR A 149 -9.69 -6.59 11.13
N GLU A 150 -9.22 -7.51 10.29
CA GLU A 150 -10.06 -8.21 9.31
C GLU A 150 -11.12 -9.12 9.97
N ALA A 151 -10.75 -9.81 11.05
CA ALA A 151 -11.67 -10.64 11.83
C ALA A 151 -12.74 -9.79 12.55
N ASP A 152 -12.38 -8.63 13.09
CA ASP A 152 -13.32 -7.71 13.74
C ASP A 152 -14.32 -7.10 12.75
N ASN A 153 -13.93 -6.95 11.48
CA ASN A 153 -14.82 -6.56 10.38
C ASN A 153 -15.60 -7.75 9.78
N GLY A 154 -15.37 -8.98 10.26
CA GLY A 154 -16.04 -10.18 9.77
C GLY A 154 -15.60 -10.65 8.39
N TRP A 155 -14.44 -10.21 7.90
CA TRP A 155 -13.91 -10.60 6.57
C TRP A 155 -13.21 -11.95 6.58
N ILE A 156 -12.72 -12.38 7.75
CA ILE A 156 -12.07 -13.67 7.97
C ILE A 156 -12.55 -14.27 9.30
N GLU A 157 -12.34 -15.58 9.48
CA GLU A 157 -12.79 -16.27 10.68
C GLU A 157 -11.97 -15.90 11.93
N ARG A 158 -12.66 -15.68 13.07
CA ARG A 158 -12.03 -15.26 14.33
C ARG A 158 -10.95 -16.22 14.85
N PHE A 159 -11.05 -17.52 14.57
CA PHE A 159 -10.06 -18.50 15.01
C PHE A 159 -8.65 -18.20 14.45
N ARG A 160 -8.55 -17.48 13.31
CA ARG A 160 -7.26 -17.11 12.72
C ARG A 160 -6.45 -16.11 13.56
N THR A 161 -7.09 -15.49 14.57
CA THR A 161 -6.44 -14.53 15.48
C THR A 161 -5.75 -15.19 16.68
N THR A 162 -6.00 -16.48 16.93
CA THR A 162 -5.56 -17.17 18.15
C THR A 162 -4.12 -17.65 18.05
N ASP A 163 -3.50 -17.86 19.22
CA ASP A 163 -2.14 -18.36 19.30
C ASP A 163 -2.05 -19.83 18.87
N GLU A 164 -3.11 -20.64 19.05
CA GLU A 164 -3.15 -22.03 18.57
C GLU A 164 -3.07 -22.10 17.05
N TRP A 165 -3.77 -21.22 16.33
CA TRP A 165 -3.70 -21.15 14.88
C TRP A 165 -2.31 -20.74 14.41
N LEU A 166 -1.74 -19.74 15.07
CA LEU A 166 -0.38 -19.28 14.80
C LEU A 166 0.64 -20.40 14.98
N ASP A 167 0.52 -21.19 16.05
CA ASP A 167 1.38 -22.33 16.32
C ASP A 167 1.18 -23.45 15.30
N GLN A 168 -0.06 -23.76 14.93
CA GLN A 168 -0.35 -24.75 13.90
C GLN A 168 0.29 -24.39 12.56
N ARG A 169 0.30 -23.10 12.20
CA ARG A 169 0.79 -22.63 10.89
C ARG A 169 2.29 -22.34 10.88
N LEU A 170 2.83 -21.74 11.93
CA LEU A 170 4.21 -21.24 11.94
C LEU A 170 5.09 -21.86 13.04
N GLY A 171 4.56 -22.72 13.92
CA GLY A 171 5.31 -23.29 15.04
C GLY A 171 5.88 -22.20 15.95
N TRP A 172 5.11 -21.12 16.17
CA TRP A 172 5.63 -19.87 16.69
C TRP A 172 6.12 -19.97 18.14
N SER A 173 5.41 -20.69 18.99
CA SER A 173 5.82 -20.95 20.38
C SER A 173 7.20 -21.62 20.45
N ASP A 174 7.48 -22.59 19.59
CA ASP A 174 8.78 -23.25 19.54
C ASP A 174 9.87 -22.35 18.97
N TYR A 175 9.50 -21.54 17.97
CA TYR A 175 10.38 -20.48 17.45
C TYR A 175 10.80 -19.51 18.57
N LEU A 176 9.87 -19.02 19.40
CA LEU A 176 10.19 -18.12 20.51
C LEU A 176 11.08 -18.79 21.55
N LYS A 177 10.77 -20.03 21.95
CA LYS A 177 11.59 -20.78 22.93
C LYS A 177 13.03 -20.94 22.47
N SER A 178 13.24 -21.32 21.21
CA SER A 178 14.60 -21.52 20.66
C SER A 178 15.45 -20.23 20.65
N HIS A 179 14.82 -19.05 20.57
CA HIS A 179 15.53 -17.76 20.54
C HIS A 179 15.61 -17.07 21.91
N GLN A 180 14.71 -17.37 22.86
CA GLN A 180 14.86 -16.96 24.26
C GLN A 180 16.03 -17.69 24.95
N LEU A 181 16.22 -18.98 24.63
CA LEU A 181 17.36 -19.76 25.11
C LEU A 181 18.70 -19.25 24.56
N ALA A 182 18.70 -18.70 23.34
CA ALA A 182 19.90 -18.15 22.71
C ALA A 182 20.36 -16.80 23.31
N ALA A 183 19.48 -16.05 23.98
CA ALA A 183 19.81 -14.78 24.62
C ALA A 183 20.33 -14.93 26.07
N SER A 184 20.34 -16.16 26.61
CA SER A 184 20.73 -16.47 27.99
C SER A 184 22.13 -17.11 28.11
N HIS A 185 22.90 -17.13 27.02
CA HIS A 185 24.26 -17.66 26.92
C HIS A 185 25.16 -16.66 26.20
#